data_AF-A0A174K9U6-F1
#
_entry.id   AF-A0A174K9U6-F1
#
_cell.length_a   1.000
_cell.length_b   1.000
_cell.length_c   1.000
_cell.angle_alpha   90.00
_cell.angle_beta   90.00
_cell.angle_gamma   90.00
#
_symmetry.space_group_name_H-M   'P 1'
#
loop_
_entity.id
_entity.type
_entity.pdbx_description
1 polymer ?
#
loop_
_entity_poly.entity_id
_entity_poly.type
_entity_poly.pdbx_seq_one_letter_code
_entity_poly.pdbx_strand_id
1 'polypeptide(L)'
;MKRRKKHKSSILQEKGSPCYLCMKMKPWYEQKPAVHEHHIFGGSNRDKSEAEGLKVYLCLEHHISGKEAVHNNAELMRELRQDGQRAFEQNHTREEFMKMFGKNYLEETNEE
;
A
#
# COMPACT_ATOMS: atom_id res chain seq x y z
N MET A 1 18.73 8.98 -24.31
CA MET A 1 18.70 8.99 -22.83
C MET A 1 17.32 8.61 -22.35
N LYS A 2 17.16 7.58 -21.50
CA LYS A 2 15.86 7.24 -20.91
C LYS A 2 15.46 8.36 -19.92
N ARG A 3 14.30 9.00 -20.11
CA ARG A 3 13.74 9.96 -19.15
C ARG A 3 13.58 9.25 -17.80
N ARG A 4 14.09 9.84 -16.72
CA ARG A 4 13.89 9.34 -15.35
C ARG A 4 12.39 9.43 -15.05
N LYS A 5 11.74 8.30 -14.76
CA LYS A 5 10.33 8.29 -14.35
C LYS A 5 10.22 9.11 -13.06
N LYS A 6 9.25 10.02 -13.00
CA LYS A 6 8.96 10.78 -11.78
C LYS A 6 8.21 9.86 -10.82
N HIS A 7 8.78 9.65 -9.65
CA HIS A 7 8.21 8.84 -8.58
C HIS A 7 7.24 9.72 -7.77
N LYS A 8 5.98 9.31 -7.63
CA LYS A 8 5.01 10.06 -6.82
C LYS A 8 5.26 9.76 -5.34
N SER A 9 4.98 10.74 -4.47
CA SER A 9 4.87 10.49 -3.04
C SER A 9 3.71 9.53 -2.77
N SER A 10 3.70 8.89 -1.60
CA SER A 10 2.56 8.08 -1.19
C SER A 10 1.27 8.92 -1.19
N ILE A 11 0.19 8.37 -1.74
CA ILE A 11 -1.15 8.96 -1.69
C ILE A 11 -1.93 8.53 -0.44
N LEU A 12 -1.42 7.56 0.32
CA LEU A 12 -2.03 7.08 1.56
C LEU A 12 -1.46 7.76 2.80
N GLN A 13 -0.28 8.36 2.68
CA GLN A 13 0.49 8.82 3.82
C GLN A 13 1.55 9.86 3.43
N GLU A 14 1.78 10.84 4.30
CA GLU A 14 2.90 11.77 4.14
C GLU A 14 4.26 11.10 4.40
N LYS A 15 5.30 11.59 3.74
CA LYS A 15 6.66 11.08 3.96
C LYS A 15 7.16 11.50 5.34
N GLY A 16 7.68 10.54 6.11
CA GLY A 16 8.16 10.77 7.47
C GLY A 16 7.11 10.50 8.55
N SER A 17 5.87 10.19 8.16
CA SER A 17 4.87 9.69 9.10
C SER A 17 5.30 8.33 9.71
N PRO A 18 4.76 7.97 10.89
CA PRO A 18 5.01 6.66 11.52
C PRO A 18 4.53 5.49 10.67
N CYS A 19 4.74 4.24 11.11
CA CYS A 19 4.25 3.07 10.36
C CYS A 19 2.74 3.14 10.08
N TYR A 20 2.36 2.98 8.80
CA TYR A 20 0.96 3.00 8.36
C TYR A 20 0.09 2.00 9.12
N LEU A 21 0.57 0.76 9.29
CA LEU A 21 -0.16 -0.27 10.01
C LEU A 21 -0.19 -0.03 11.53
N CYS A 22 0.84 0.59 12.13
CA CYS A 22 0.76 1.01 13.53
C CYS A 22 -0.35 2.06 13.74
N MET A 23 -0.42 3.08 12.88
CA MET A 23 -1.47 4.10 12.94
C MET A 23 -2.87 3.48 12.86
N LYS A 24 -3.03 2.54 11.92
CA LYS A 24 -4.33 1.95 11.60
C LYS A 24 -4.81 0.96 12.66
N MET A 25 -3.93 0.06 13.10
CA MET A 25 -4.31 -1.04 14.01
C MET A 25 -4.25 -0.64 15.49
N LYS A 26 -3.35 0.29 15.84
CA LYS A 26 -3.05 0.64 17.24
C LYS A 26 -2.97 2.16 17.42
N PRO A 27 -4.04 2.92 17.07
CA PRO A 27 -4.01 4.39 17.09
C PRO A 27 -3.72 4.98 18.48
N TRP A 28 -4.06 4.25 19.54
CA TRP A 28 -3.88 4.66 20.94
C TRP A 28 -2.53 4.25 21.56
N TYR A 29 -1.66 3.57 20.81
CA TYR A 29 -0.36 3.10 21.27
C TYR A 29 0.78 3.90 20.62
N GLU A 30 1.97 3.80 21.22
CA GLU A 30 3.18 4.37 20.61
C GLU A 30 3.43 3.78 19.23
N GLN A 31 3.46 4.66 18.23
CA GLN A 31 3.63 4.26 16.85
C GLN A 31 5.11 4.20 16.50
N LYS A 32 5.50 3.09 15.86
CA LYS A 32 6.89 2.88 15.47
C LYS A 32 7.25 3.77 14.28
N PRO A 33 8.47 4.32 14.24
CA PRO A 33 8.93 5.02 13.05
C PRO A 33 8.91 4.08 11.84
N ALA A 34 8.46 4.60 10.71
CA ALA A 34 8.55 3.85 9.47
C ALA A 34 9.99 3.88 8.95
N VAL A 35 10.51 2.72 8.58
CA VAL A 35 11.89 2.57 8.09
C VAL A 35 11.95 2.01 6.67
N HIS A 36 10.85 1.46 6.16
CA HIS A 36 10.77 0.89 4.83
C HIS A 36 9.59 1.47 4.04
N GLU A 37 9.81 1.66 2.74
CA GLU A 37 8.74 1.90 1.79
C GLU A 37 8.24 0.55 1.24
N HIS A 38 6.92 0.37 1.21
CA HIS A 38 6.27 -0.83 0.71
C HIS A 38 5.32 -0.48 -0.42
N HIS A 39 5.55 -1.04 -1.61
CA HIS A 39 4.66 -0.92 -2.78
C HIS A 39 3.46 -1.84 -2.61
N ILE A 40 2.26 -1.27 -2.48
CA ILE A 40 1.02 -2.02 -2.20
C ILE A 40 0.75 -3.08 -3.28
N PHE A 41 0.93 -2.72 -4.56
CA PHE A 41 0.88 -3.67 -5.67
C PHE A 41 2.31 -3.94 -6.17
N GLY A 42 2.92 -5.00 -5.62
CA GLY A 42 4.28 -5.43 -5.95
C GLY A 42 4.41 -6.20 -7.27
N GLY A 43 5.53 -6.92 -7.43
CA GLY A 43 5.81 -7.75 -8.61
C GLY A 43 5.83 -6.93 -9.90
N SER A 44 5.11 -7.41 -10.93
CA SER A 44 4.97 -6.71 -12.22
C SER A 44 4.25 -5.37 -12.11
N ASN A 45 3.53 -5.11 -11.01
CA ASN A 45 2.84 -3.85 -10.75
C ASN A 45 3.67 -2.86 -9.91
N ARG A 46 4.88 -3.21 -9.48
CA ARG A 46 5.73 -2.34 -8.65
C ARG A 46 5.98 -0.97 -9.29
N ASP A 47 6.33 -0.95 -10.58
CA ASP A 47 6.55 0.27 -11.34
C ASP A 47 5.30 1.16 -11.42
N LYS A 48 4.11 0.56 -11.46
CA LYS A 48 2.83 1.28 -11.49
C LYS A 48 2.52 1.84 -10.11
N SER A 49 2.70 1.05 -9.06
CA SER A 49 2.54 1.49 -7.68
C SER A 49 3.44 2.69 -7.36
N GLU A 50 4.68 2.64 -7.82
CA GLU A 50 5.62 3.74 -7.68
C GLU A 50 5.21 4.99 -8.49
N ALA A 51 4.75 4.80 -9.73
CA ALA A 51 4.30 5.90 -10.58
C ALA A 51 3.03 6.58 -10.05
N GLU A 52 2.14 5.83 -9.39
CA GLU A 52 0.88 6.33 -8.86
C GLU A 52 0.92 6.71 -7.38
N GLY A 53 2.03 6.45 -6.68
CA GLY A 53 2.13 6.73 -5.24
C GLY A 53 1.37 5.72 -4.38
N LEU A 54 1.07 4.54 -4.91
CA LEU A 54 0.41 3.44 -4.20
C LEU A 54 1.42 2.65 -3.36
N LYS A 55 1.93 3.32 -2.35
CA LYS A 55 2.94 2.81 -1.42
C LYS A 55 2.67 3.33 -0.02
N VAL A 56 3.14 2.61 0.99
CA VAL A 56 3.02 2.99 2.40
C VAL A 56 4.38 2.90 3.08
N TYR A 57 4.54 3.59 4.20
CA TYR A 57 5.75 3.49 5.01
C TYR A 57 5.49 2.59 6.21
N LEU A 58 6.33 1.57 6.39
CA LEU A 58 6.17 0.53 7.41
C LEU A 58 7.40 0.44 8.32
N CYS A 59 7.18 0.06 9.57
CA CYS A 59 8.26 -0.35 10.46
C CYS A 59 8.77 -1.75 10.07
N LEU A 60 9.91 -2.18 10.62
CA LEU A 60 10.50 -3.49 10.30
C LEU A 60 9.53 -4.65 10.60
N GLU A 61 8.81 -4.55 11.73
CA GLU A 61 7.88 -5.58 12.21
C GLU A 61 6.67 -5.74 11.29
N HIS A 62 6.09 -4.64 10.81
CA HIS A 62 4.97 -4.67 9.88
C HIS A 62 5.38 -4.84 8.41
N HIS A 63 6.66 -4.67 8.07
CA HIS A 63 7.12 -4.94 6.71
C HIS A 63 7.56 -6.40 6.52
N ILE A 64 8.54 -6.88 7.30
CA ILE A 64 9.28 -8.12 6.99
C ILE A 64 9.28 -9.13 8.14
N SER A 65 9.52 -8.70 9.39
CA SER A 65 9.98 -9.64 10.44
C SER A 65 8.91 -10.05 11.45
N GLY A 66 7.79 -9.32 11.55
CA GLY A 66 6.74 -9.60 12.53
C GLY A 66 5.72 -10.63 12.05
N LYS A 67 4.88 -11.11 12.98
CA LYS A 67 3.69 -11.92 12.65
C LYS A 67 2.65 -11.12 11.86
N GLU A 68 2.60 -9.82 12.10
CA GLU A 68 1.78 -8.84 11.38
C GLU A 68 2.54 -8.24 10.17
N ALA A 69 3.67 -8.82 9.76
CA ALA A 69 4.37 -8.33 8.57
C ALA A 69 3.54 -8.59 7.32
N VAL A 70 3.44 -7.61 6.42
CA VAL A 70 2.68 -7.75 5.16
C VAL A 70 3.20 -8.87 4.25
N HIS A 71 4.48 -9.24 4.37
CA HIS A 71 5.04 -10.39 3.67
C HIS A 71 4.75 -11.74 4.33
N ASN A 72 4.30 -11.74 5.59
CA ASN A 72 3.96 -12.95 6.36
C ASN A 72 2.45 -13.09 6.61
N ASN A 73 1.67 -12.02 6.42
CA ASN A 73 0.25 -11.95 6.75
C ASN A 73 -0.56 -11.52 5.51
N ALA A 74 -1.22 -12.50 4.89
CA ALA A 74 -2.02 -12.29 3.68
C ALA A 74 -3.25 -11.40 3.92
N GLU A 75 -3.82 -11.40 5.13
CA GLU A 75 -4.96 -10.57 5.49
C GLU A 75 -4.57 -9.08 5.50
N LEU A 76 -3.45 -8.73 6.13
CA LEU A 76 -2.94 -7.35 6.13
C LEU A 76 -2.49 -6.90 4.74
N MET A 77 -1.90 -7.80 3.96
CA MET A 77 -1.59 -7.51 2.55
C MET A 77 -2.87 -7.23 1.73
N ARG A 78 -3.95 -8.00 1.97
CA ARG A 78 -5.26 -7.77 1.35
C ARG A 78 -5.83 -6.41 1.78
N GLU A 79 -5.76 -6.08 3.06
CA GLU A 79 -6.21 -4.79 3.58
C GLU A 79 -5.45 -3.62 2.95
N LEU A 80 -4.12 -3.69 2.84
CA LEU A 80 -3.34 -2.66 2.15
C LEU A 80 -3.73 -2.50 0.69
N ARG A 81 -4.03 -3.61 -0.01
CA ARG A 81 -4.49 -3.56 -1.41
C ARG A 81 -5.86 -2.89 -1.54
N GLN A 82 -6.76 -3.17 -0.61
CA GLN A 82 -8.07 -2.50 -0.55
C GLN A 82 -7.92 -1.01 -0.27
N ASP A 83 -7.08 -0.63 0.70
CA ASP A 83 -6.81 0.77 1.01
C ASP A 83 -6.15 1.50 -0.16
N GLY A 84 -5.20 0.86 -0.84
CA GLY A 84 -4.55 1.39 -2.03
C GLY A 84 -5.55 1.64 -3.15
N GLN A 85 -6.44 0.68 -3.43
CA GLN A 85 -7.48 0.86 -4.44
C GLN A 85 -8.47 1.97 -4.05
N ARG A 86 -8.95 1.99 -2.79
CA ARG A 86 -9.82 3.06 -2.28
C ARG A 86 -9.17 4.44 -2.45
N ALA A 87 -7.89 4.57 -2.12
CA ALA A 87 -7.15 5.83 -2.24
C ALA A 87 -6.99 6.26 -3.70
N PHE A 88 -6.69 5.32 -4.60
CA PHE A 88 -6.60 5.60 -6.05
C PHE A 88 -7.94 6.13 -6.59
N GLU A 89 -9.04 5.48 -6.21
CA GLU A 89 -10.39 5.77 -6.69
C GLU A 89 -11.01 7.05 -6.12
N GLN A 90 -10.34 7.73 -5.18
CA GLN A 90 -10.76 9.08 -4.77
C GLN A 90 -10.64 10.10 -5.90
N ASN A 91 -9.75 9.86 -6.87
CA ASN A 91 -9.48 10.78 -7.99
C ASN A 91 -9.47 10.09 -9.38
N HIS A 92 -9.80 8.81 -9.42
CA HIS A 92 -9.82 7.98 -10.64
C HIS A 92 -11.02 7.03 -10.59
N THR A 93 -11.39 6.45 -11.73
CA THR A 93 -12.50 5.47 -11.76
C THR A 93 -12.03 4.04 -11.52
N ARG A 94 -12.98 3.16 -11.17
CA ARG A 94 -12.74 1.71 -11.07
C ARG A 94 -12.23 1.13 -12.38
N GLU A 95 -12.75 1.58 -13.52
CA GLU A 95 -12.29 1.13 -14.85
C GLU A 95 -10.83 1.50 -15.11
N GLU A 96 -10.40 2.69 -14.69
CA GLU A 96 -8.99 3.12 -14.79
C GLU A 96 -8.09 2.26 -13.90
N PHE A 97 -8.53 1.96 -12.68
CA PHE A 97 -7.81 1.06 -11.78
C PHE A 97 -7.68 -0.34 -12.39
N MET A 98 -8.78 -0.91 -12.90
CA MET A 98 -8.80 -2.23 -13.54
C MET A 98 -7.91 -2.28 -14.79
N LYS A 99 -7.94 -1.24 -15.63
CA LYS A 99 -7.06 -1.12 -16.79
C LYS A 99 -5.58 -1.11 -16.39
N MET A 100 -5.25 -0.50 -15.25
CA MET A 100 -3.87 -0.38 -14.79
C MET A 100 -3.39 -1.64 -14.06
N PHE A 101 -4.16 -2.16 -13.11
CA PHE A 101 -3.73 -3.23 -12.19
C PHE A 101 -4.30 -4.61 -12.53
N GLY A 102 -5.37 -4.69 -13.32
CA GLY A 102 -5.94 -5.93 -13.85
C GLY A 102 -6.77 -6.75 -12.86
N LYS A 103 -6.93 -6.28 -11.63
CA LYS A 103 -7.66 -6.99 -10.56
C LYS A 103 -8.38 -6.00 -9.67
N ASN A 104 -9.59 -6.34 -9.26
CA ASN A 104 -10.38 -5.59 -8.30
C ASN A 104 -10.19 -6.20 -6.91
N TYR A 105 -9.65 -5.44 -5.96
CA TYR A 105 -9.39 -5.88 -4.60
C TYR A 105 -10.53 -5.56 -3.63
N LEU A 106 -11.51 -4.73 -4.05
CA LEU A 106 -12.67 -4.37 -3.22
C LEU A 106 -13.86 -5.33 -3.39
N GLU A 107 -13.86 -6.17 -4.42
CA GLU A 107 -14.91 -7.18 -4.65
C GLU A 107 -14.57 -8.56 -4.04
N GLU A 108 -13.35 -8.76 -3.52
CA GLU A 108 -12.94 -10.01 -2.87
C GLU A 108 -13.52 -10.20 -1.46
N THR A 109 -14.59 -9.48 -1.10
CA THR A 109 -15.33 -9.68 0.15
C THR A 109 -16.57 -10.54 -0.10
N ASN A 110 -16.38 -11.78 -0.55
CA ASN A 110 -17.42 -12.82 -0.52
C ASN A 110 -16.73 -14.19 -0.55
N GLU A 111 -16.59 -14.78 0.63
CA GLU A 111 -16.70 -16.22 0.94
C GLU A 111 -16.16 -16.47 2.35
N GLU A 112 -17.03 -16.26 3.34
CA GLU A 112 -17.25 -17.16 4.50
C GLU A 112 -18.64 -16.88 5.09
#